data_AF-A0A1H9LM54-F1
#
_entry.id   AF-A0A1H9LM54-F1
#
_cell.length_a   1.000
_cell.length_b   1.000
_cell.length_c   1.000
_cell.angle_alpha   90.00
_cell.angle_beta   90.00
_cell.angle_gamma   90.00
#
_symmetry.space_group_name_H-M   'P 1'
#
loop_
_entity.id
_entity.type
_entity.pdbx_description
1 polymer ?
#
loop_
_entity_poly.entity_id
_entity_poly.type
_entity_poly.pdbx_seq_one_letter_code
_entity_poly.pdbx_strand_id
1 'polypeptide(L)'
;MRLAKLLAIVSITLIASGCSWFGGDEKEAPDVPEQQLYQEALDMLESANYVAAIEKLQLLEARYPFGRFSDQAQLELIYAYHKNYESEAARATADRFIRLNPNHENLDYALYLKGLTAFEKDRTFFEKYLPIDETQRDPGSALESFQSFQQLVSRFPNSQYAPDAQKRMTYLKNRLATYEMHVARYYVKREAWVAAANRGRYVVENYQQTPAVPDALSVMVLAYNELGMTDLAADSQAVLDANFPGYQSNIQLAKKESLLSTATFGLLGSNDSPRPVQTAKPDQPETKERSWFSRLTFGIFDNEAESDK
;
A
#
# COMPACT_ATOMS: atom_id res chain seq x y z
N MET A 1 18.95 -20.40 -60.46
CA MET A 1 19.58 -19.31 -59.67
C MET A 1 19.07 -17.90 -60.01
N ARG A 2 18.79 -17.54 -61.27
CA ARG A 2 18.29 -16.18 -61.61
C ARG A 2 16.85 -15.90 -61.14
N LEU A 3 15.97 -16.90 -61.24
CA LEU A 3 14.57 -16.78 -60.78
C LEU A 3 14.44 -16.63 -59.26
N ALA A 4 15.26 -17.37 -58.49
CA ALA A 4 15.31 -17.27 -57.03
C ALA A 4 15.81 -15.90 -56.56
N LYS A 5 16.76 -15.30 -57.28
CA LYS A 5 17.23 -13.93 -57.00
C LYS A 5 16.15 -12.88 -57.29
N LEU A 6 15.36 -13.06 -58.36
CA LEU A 6 14.23 -12.19 -58.68
C LEU A 6 13.12 -12.28 -57.62
N LEU A 7 12.77 -13.49 -57.19
CA LEU A 7 11.78 -13.69 -56.12
C LEU A 7 12.24 -13.11 -54.78
N ALA A 8 13.53 -13.22 -54.44
CA ALA A 8 14.08 -12.62 -53.23
C ALA A 8 14.04 -11.08 -53.27
N ILE A 9 14.35 -10.47 -54.43
CA ILE A 9 14.29 -9.01 -54.60
C ILE A 9 12.85 -8.51 -54.48
N VAL A 10 11.89 -9.18 -55.11
CA VAL A 10 10.47 -8.81 -55.04
C VAL A 10 9.93 -8.91 -53.62
N SER A 11 10.31 -9.96 -52.88
CA SER A 11 9.92 -10.14 -51.48
C SER A 11 10.50 -9.06 -50.57
N ILE A 12 11.76 -8.65 -50.78
CA ILE A 12 12.40 -7.57 -50.01
C ILE A 12 11.73 -6.22 -50.29
N THR A 13 11.37 -5.93 -51.54
CA THR A 13 10.64 -4.69 -51.86
C THR A 13 9.22 -4.65 -51.30
N LEU A 14 8.54 -5.80 -51.18
CA LEU A 14 7.20 -5.87 -50.56
C LEU A 14 7.22 -5.64 -49.05
N ILE A 15 8.29 -6.07 -48.37
CA ILE A 15 8.46 -5.86 -46.92
C ILE A 15 8.88 -4.41 -46.64
N ALA A 16 9.65 -3.78 -47.53
CA ALA A 16 10.10 -2.40 -47.38
C ALA A 16 8.99 -1.35 -47.58
N SER A 17 7.92 -1.65 -48.33
CA SER A 17 6.79 -0.72 -48.54
C SER A 17 5.77 -0.70 -47.39
N GLY A 18 5.88 -1.60 -46.40
CA GLY A 18 4.98 -1.66 -45.24
C GLY A 18 5.15 -0.51 -44.24
N CYS A 19 6.30 0.17 -44.23
CA CYS A 19 6.57 1.24 -43.26
C CYS A 19 5.87 2.58 -43.57
N SER A 20 5.33 2.78 -44.78
CA SER A 20 4.55 4.01 -45.10
C SER A 20 3.05 3.88 -44.84
N TRP A 21 2.51 2.65 -44.76
CA TRP A 21 1.09 2.42 -44.52
C TRP A 21 0.70 2.62 -43.05
N PHE A 22 1.65 2.40 -42.13
CA PHE A 22 1.44 2.60 -40.68
C PHE A 22 1.79 4.02 -40.20
N GLY A 23 2.27 4.89 -41.09
CA GLY A 23 2.41 6.32 -40.83
C GLY A 23 1.07 7.00 -41.02
N GLY A 24 0.16 6.84 -40.06
CA GLY A 24 -1.03 7.68 -40.00
C GLY A 24 -0.60 9.13 -39.98
N ASP A 25 -1.24 9.97 -40.79
CA ASP A 25 -1.07 11.42 -40.75
C ASP A 25 -1.06 11.87 -39.28
N GLU A 26 0.11 12.28 -38.78
CA GLU A 26 0.20 13.17 -37.63
C GLU A 26 -0.48 14.45 -38.08
N LYS A 27 -1.81 14.46 -38.01
CA LYS A 27 -2.59 15.68 -38.15
C LYS A 27 -2.08 16.57 -37.03
N GLU A 28 -1.30 17.58 -37.39
CA GLU A 28 -0.92 18.66 -36.48
C GLU A 28 -2.18 19.02 -35.70
N ALA A 29 -2.20 18.66 -34.42
CA ALA A 29 -3.37 18.91 -33.60
C ALA A 29 -3.65 20.41 -33.69
N PRO A 30 -4.89 20.84 -33.99
CA PRO A 30 -5.22 22.21 -34.32
C PRO A 30 -4.60 23.18 -33.30
N ASP A 31 -4.14 24.34 -33.74
CA ASP A 31 -3.57 25.38 -32.86
C ASP A 31 -4.71 25.97 -32.01
N VAL A 32 -5.02 25.27 -30.91
CA VAL A 32 -6.06 25.64 -29.95
C VAL A 32 -5.44 26.61 -28.95
N PRO A 33 -6.04 27.80 -28.75
CA PRO A 33 -5.54 28.77 -27.77
C PRO A 33 -5.37 28.18 -26.38
N GLU A 34 -4.36 28.62 -25.64
CA GLU A 34 -4.03 28.15 -24.27
C GLU A 34 -5.27 28.14 -23.36
N GLN A 35 -6.02 29.25 -23.31
CA GLN A 35 -7.21 29.37 -22.46
C GLN A 35 -8.30 28.35 -22.82
N GLN A 36 -8.46 28.05 -24.11
CA GLN A 36 -9.44 27.08 -24.55
C GLN A 36 -9.01 25.65 -24.16
N LEU A 37 -7.73 25.30 -24.34
CA LEU A 37 -7.20 24.01 -23.87
C LEU A 37 -7.37 23.83 -22.36
N TYR A 38 -7.10 24.89 -21.60
CA TYR A 38 -7.25 24.86 -20.15
C TYR A 38 -8.71 24.66 -19.74
N GLN A 39 -9.65 25.40 -20.34
CA GLN A 39 -11.07 25.24 -20.04
C GLN A 39 -11.59 23.85 -20.41
N GLU A 40 -11.22 23.33 -21.59
CA GLU A 40 -11.58 21.96 -22.00
C GLU A 40 -11.04 20.92 -21.00
N ALA A 41 -9.82 21.11 -20.48
CA ALA A 41 -9.27 20.24 -19.45
C ALA A 41 -10.09 20.29 -18.14
N LEU A 42 -10.49 21.49 -17.69
CA LEU A 42 -11.33 21.65 -16.50
C LEU A 42 -12.70 20.99 -16.66
N ASP A 43 -13.35 21.16 -17.81
CA ASP A 43 -14.64 20.52 -18.11
C ASP A 43 -14.52 18.98 -18.06
N MET A 44 -13.39 18.43 -18.52
CA MET A 44 -13.09 17.00 -18.43
C MET A 44 -12.85 16.55 -16.98
N LEU A 45 -12.20 17.37 -16.15
CA LEU A 45 -12.03 17.08 -14.71
C LEU A 45 -13.37 17.11 -13.96
N GLU A 46 -14.23 18.09 -14.25
CA GLU A 46 -15.56 18.23 -13.65
C GLU A 46 -16.47 17.04 -14.01
N SER A 47 -16.36 16.55 -15.25
CA SER A 47 -17.07 15.35 -15.71
C SER A 47 -16.41 14.03 -15.27
N ALA A 48 -15.37 14.09 -14.45
CA ALA A 48 -14.56 12.95 -13.99
C ALA A 48 -13.93 12.11 -15.12
N ASN A 49 -13.79 12.70 -16.31
CA ASN A 49 -13.06 12.11 -17.43
C ASN A 49 -11.57 12.42 -17.30
N TYR A 50 -10.92 11.78 -16.32
CA TYR A 50 -9.52 12.06 -15.98
C TYR A 50 -8.56 11.73 -17.12
N VAL A 51 -8.82 10.69 -17.91
CA VAL A 51 -7.98 10.31 -19.05
C VAL A 51 -7.93 11.44 -20.08
N ALA A 52 -9.10 11.96 -20.51
CA ALA A 52 -9.15 13.07 -21.45
C ALA A 52 -8.58 14.38 -20.87
N ALA A 53 -8.79 14.61 -19.56
CA ALA A 53 -8.20 15.76 -18.88
C ALA A 53 -6.66 15.69 -18.89
N ILE A 54 -6.08 14.53 -18.58
CA ILE A 54 -4.63 14.29 -18.61
C ILE A 54 -4.07 14.61 -20.01
N GLU A 55 -4.70 14.11 -21.07
CA GLU A 55 -4.26 14.37 -22.46
C GLU A 55 -4.24 15.87 -22.76
N LYS A 56 -5.30 16.61 -22.37
CA LYS A 56 -5.39 18.05 -22.59
C LYS A 56 -4.39 18.85 -21.76
N LEU A 57 -4.17 18.47 -20.51
CA LEU A 57 -3.21 19.12 -19.61
C LEU A 57 -1.77 18.87 -20.06
N GLN A 58 -1.42 17.66 -20.48
CA GLN A 58 -0.12 17.35 -21.09
C GLN A 58 0.11 18.14 -22.37
N LEU A 59 -0.91 18.26 -23.22
CA LEU A 59 -0.85 19.05 -24.45
C LEU A 59 -0.61 20.54 -24.14
N LEU A 60 -1.27 21.07 -23.11
CA LEU A 60 -1.07 22.44 -22.64
C LEU A 60 0.37 22.64 -22.14
N GLU A 61 0.90 21.74 -21.30
CA GLU A 61 2.30 21.81 -20.84
C GLU A 61 3.31 21.77 -21.99
N ALA A 62 3.06 20.94 -23.01
CA ALA A 62 3.96 20.78 -24.14
C ALA A 62 3.98 22.02 -25.06
N ARG A 63 2.82 22.67 -25.25
CA ARG A 63 2.69 23.83 -26.15
C ARG A 63 2.97 25.16 -25.47
N TYR A 64 2.55 25.29 -24.21
CA TYR A 64 2.58 26.54 -23.45
C TYR A 64 3.29 26.35 -22.10
N PRO A 65 4.58 25.94 -22.07
CA PRO A 65 5.31 25.64 -20.84
C PRO A 65 5.50 26.84 -19.90
N PHE A 66 5.36 28.06 -20.43
CA PHE A 66 5.41 29.32 -19.68
C PHE A 66 4.12 30.14 -19.87
N GLY A 67 3.02 29.46 -20.23
CA GLY A 67 1.72 30.07 -20.42
C GLY A 67 1.14 30.62 -19.11
N ARG A 68 0.08 31.43 -19.21
CA ARG A 68 -0.57 32.00 -18.02
C ARG A 68 -1.12 30.92 -17.07
N PHE A 69 -1.53 29.78 -17.61
CA PHE A 69 -2.13 28.68 -16.88
C PHE A 69 -1.15 27.52 -16.63
N SER A 70 0.14 27.65 -16.97
CA SER A 70 1.10 26.53 -16.92
C SER A 70 1.24 25.92 -15.53
N ASP A 71 1.35 26.75 -14.50
CA ASP A 71 1.54 26.30 -13.11
C ASP A 71 0.25 25.68 -12.56
N GLN A 72 -0.90 26.27 -12.85
CA GLN A 72 -2.18 25.72 -12.43
C GLN A 72 -2.47 24.40 -13.16
N ALA A 73 -2.18 24.31 -14.46
CA ALA A 73 -2.34 23.09 -15.22
C ALA A 73 -1.47 21.94 -14.68
N GLN A 74 -0.26 22.23 -14.18
CA GLN A 74 0.56 21.23 -13.48
C GLN A 74 -0.13 20.71 -12.21
N LEU A 75 -0.75 21.59 -11.41
CA LEU A 75 -1.49 21.18 -10.22
C LEU A 75 -2.70 20.31 -10.56
N GLU A 76 -3.47 20.72 -11.58
CA GLU A 76 -4.60 19.94 -12.08
C GLU A 76 -4.16 18.59 -12.65
N LEU A 77 -2.98 18.53 -13.27
CA LEU A 77 -2.43 17.28 -13.80
C LEU A 77 -2.06 16.31 -12.67
N ILE A 78 -1.48 16.79 -11.56
CA ILE A 78 -1.24 15.96 -10.36
C ILE A 78 -2.56 15.40 -9.84
N TYR A 79 -3.59 16.25 -9.74
CA TYR A 79 -4.92 15.85 -9.30
C TYR A 79 -5.54 14.80 -10.23
N ALA A 80 -5.47 15.02 -11.55
CA ALA A 80 -6.00 14.13 -12.57
C ALA A 80 -5.35 12.74 -12.48
N TYR A 81 -4.01 12.67 -12.40
CA TYR A 81 -3.29 11.42 -12.22
C TYR A 81 -3.67 10.71 -10.92
N HIS A 82 -3.78 11.46 -9.82
CA HIS A 82 -4.19 10.91 -8.54
C HIS A 82 -5.58 10.27 -8.63
N LYS A 83 -6.54 10.96 -9.25
CA LYS A 83 -7.91 10.45 -9.45
C LYS A 83 -8.01 9.33 -10.47
N ASN A 84 -7.09 9.27 -11.43
CA ASN A 84 -6.99 8.16 -12.39
C ASN A 84 -6.21 6.94 -11.85
N TYR A 85 -5.84 6.93 -10.56
CA TYR A 85 -5.04 5.87 -9.94
C TYR A 85 -3.64 5.70 -10.56
N GLU A 86 -3.10 6.75 -11.16
CA GLU A 86 -1.74 6.79 -11.74
C GLU A 86 -0.74 7.37 -10.74
N SER A 87 -0.51 6.65 -9.63
CA SER A 87 0.24 7.17 -8.49
C SER A 87 1.67 7.62 -8.82
N GLU A 88 2.38 6.88 -9.68
CA GLU A 88 3.76 7.25 -10.05
C GLU A 88 3.80 8.51 -10.92
N ALA A 89 2.85 8.68 -11.83
CA ALA A 89 2.76 9.86 -12.68
C ALA A 89 2.38 11.10 -11.84
N ALA A 90 1.42 10.96 -10.91
CA ALA A 90 1.08 11.99 -9.94
C ALA A 90 2.29 12.40 -9.10
N ARG A 91 3.02 11.41 -8.53
CA ARG A 91 4.22 11.66 -7.72
C ARG A 91 5.31 12.37 -8.52
N ALA A 92 5.62 11.90 -9.72
CA ALA A 92 6.66 12.50 -10.58
C ALA A 92 6.30 13.94 -10.99
N THR A 93 5.03 14.19 -11.30
CA THR A 93 4.52 15.53 -11.63
C THR A 93 4.58 16.46 -10.43
N ALA A 94 4.20 15.98 -9.24
CA ALA A 94 4.31 16.75 -8.00
C ALA A 94 5.76 17.07 -7.64
N ASP A 95 6.68 16.12 -7.75
CA ASP A 95 8.11 16.33 -7.53
C ASP A 95 8.70 17.38 -8.48
N ARG A 96 8.26 17.36 -9.75
CA ARG A 96 8.63 18.40 -10.73
C ARG A 96 8.08 19.76 -10.32
N PHE A 97 6.79 19.86 -10.00
CA PHE A 97 6.15 21.11 -9.58
C PHE A 97 6.84 21.71 -8.34
N ILE A 98 7.05 20.91 -7.29
CA ILE A 98 7.69 21.34 -6.03
C ILE A 98 9.10 21.89 -6.27
N ARG A 99 9.85 21.26 -7.19
CA ARG A 99 11.22 21.65 -7.53
C ARG A 99 11.27 22.92 -8.38
N LEU A 100 10.36 23.07 -9.35
CA LEU A 100 10.35 24.21 -10.27
C LEU A 100 9.70 25.46 -9.63
N ASN A 101 8.73 25.24 -8.73
CA ASN A 101 7.87 26.28 -8.18
C ASN A 101 7.92 26.36 -6.63
N PRO A 102 9.11 26.54 -6.01
CA PRO A 102 9.29 26.45 -4.55
C PRO A 102 8.59 27.55 -3.74
N ASN A 103 8.17 28.64 -4.39
CA ASN A 103 7.51 29.81 -3.79
C ASN A 103 6.05 29.98 -4.25
N HIS A 104 5.48 29.00 -4.95
CA HIS A 104 4.11 29.09 -5.46
C HIS A 104 3.09 29.03 -4.30
N GLU A 105 2.00 29.79 -4.42
CA GLU A 105 0.99 29.92 -3.35
C GLU A 105 0.36 28.58 -2.97
N ASN A 106 0.05 27.74 -3.96
CA ASN A 106 -0.55 26.40 -3.80
C ASN A 106 0.49 25.26 -3.67
N LEU A 107 1.73 25.56 -3.24
CA LEU A 107 2.75 24.51 -3.05
C LEU A 107 2.35 23.52 -1.94
N ASP A 108 1.57 23.98 -0.96
CA ASP A 108 0.99 23.16 0.09
C ASP A 108 0.02 22.10 -0.49
N TYR A 109 -0.79 22.45 -1.48
CA TYR A 109 -1.66 21.51 -2.18
C TYR A 109 -0.88 20.44 -2.93
N ALA A 110 0.20 20.80 -3.64
CA ALA A 110 1.05 19.83 -4.34
C ALA A 110 1.70 18.83 -3.36
N LEU A 111 2.19 19.30 -2.21
CA LEU A 111 2.74 18.44 -1.15
C LEU A 111 1.66 17.52 -0.56
N TYR A 112 0.46 18.05 -0.35
CA TYR A 112 -0.68 17.26 0.13
C TYR A 112 -1.06 16.15 -0.85
N LEU A 113 -1.25 16.47 -2.14
CA LEU A 113 -1.56 15.48 -3.17
C LEU A 113 -0.47 14.43 -3.34
N LYS A 114 0.81 14.83 -3.26
CA LYS A 114 1.93 13.88 -3.27
C LYS A 114 1.83 12.87 -2.11
N GLY A 115 1.61 13.37 -0.89
CA GLY A 115 1.44 12.53 0.30
C GLY A 115 0.21 11.65 0.23
N LEU A 116 -0.92 12.20 -0.24
CA LEU A 116 -2.19 11.49 -0.39
C LEU A 116 -2.10 10.37 -1.43
N THR A 117 -1.45 10.64 -2.55
CA THR A 117 -1.22 9.65 -3.61
C THR A 117 -0.42 8.46 -3.08
N ALA A 118 0.67 8.72 -2.35
CA ALA A 118 1.47 7.66 -1.73
C ALA A 118 0.69 6.91 -0.63
N PHE A 119 -0.17 7.62 0.12
CA PHE A 119 -1.03 7.03 1.15
C PHE A 119 -2.03 6.03 0.57
N GLU A 120 -2.62 6.36 -0.57
CA GLU A 120 -3.68 5.57 -1.20
C GLU A 120 -3.15 4.49 -2.14
N LYS A 121 -1.87 4.56 -2.54
CA LYS A 121 -1.21 3.54 -3.37
C LYS A 121 -1.34 2.13 -2.80
N ASP A 122 -1.25 1.98 -1.49
CA ASP A 122 -1.32 0.67 -0.83
C ASP A 122 -2.77 0.19 -0.70
N ARG A 123 -3.74 1.13 -0.59
CA ARG A 123 -5.18 0.86 -0.39
C ARG A 123 -5.84 0.38 -1.67
N THR A 124 -5.56 -0.85 -2.04
CA THR A 124 -6.16 -1.47 -3.23
C THR A 124 -7.63 -1.81 -2.94
N PHE A 125 -8.50 -1.72 -3.96
CA PHE A 125 -9.93 -2.06 -3.91
C PHE A 125 -10.26 -3.39 -3.18
N PHE A 126 -9.35 -4.38 -3.22
CA PHE A 126 -9.53 -5.68 -2.58
C PHE A 126 -9.29 -5.70 -1.06
N GLU A 127 -8.56 -4.74 -0.49
CA GLU A 127 -8.26 -4.69 0.96
C GLU A 127 -9.50 -4.35 1.79
N LYS A 128 -10.52 -3.72 1.18
CA LYS A 128 -11.83 -3.52 1.82
C LYS A 128 -12.60 -4.83 2.03
N TYR A 129 -12.33 -5.86 1.22
CA TYR A 129 -13.08 -7.11 1.20
C TYR A 129 -12.29 -8.33 1.69
N LEU A 130 -10.97 -8.20 1.82
CA LEU A 130 -10.09 -9.25 2.32
C LEU A 130 -9.41 -8.77 3.62
N PRO A 131 -9.41 -9.56 4.70
CA PRO A 131 -8.71 -9.24 5.94
C PRO A 131 -7.19 -9.44 5.77
N ILE A 132 -6.56 -8.58 4.97
CA ILE A 132 -5.11 -8.58 4.76
C ILE A 132 -4.50 -7.53 5.69
N ASP A 133 -3.50 -7.93 6.46
CA ASP A 133 -2.77 -7.02 7.34
C ASP A 133 -1.77 -6.17 6.54
N GLU A 134 -2.17 -4.93 6.24
CA GLU A 134 -1.34 -3.93 5.52
C GLU A 134 0.00 -3.65 6.22
N THR A 135 0.10 -3.88 7.53
CA THR A 135 1.31 -3.58 8.32
C THR A 135 2.43 -4.59 8.12
N GLN A 136 2.18 -5.68 7.37
CA GLN A 136 3.20 -6.69 7.03
C GLN A 136 3.82 -6.46 5.64
N ARG A 137 3.26 -5.54 4.85
CA ARG A 137 3.72 -5.22 3.48
C ARG A 137 4.89 -4.21 3.51
N ASP A 138 5.55 -4.04 2.38
CA ASP A 138 6.62 -3.06 2.21
C ASP A 138 6.15 -1.65 2.63
N PRO A 139 6.82 -0.98 3.59
CA PRO A 139 6.41 0.31 4.11
C PRO A 139 6.81 1.49 3.22
N GLY A 140 7.41 1.26 2.05
CA GLY A 140 7.94 2.30 1.16
C GLY A 140 6.95 3.44 0.90
N SER A 141 5.74 3.13 0.41
CA SER A 141 4.70 4.14 0.15
C SER A 141 4.27 4.87 1.43
N ALA A 142 4.24 4.17 2.57
CA ALA A 142 3.88 4.75 3.87
C ALA A 142 4.92 5.79 4.33
N LEU A 143 6.20 5.48 4.14
CA LEU A 143 7.31 6.37 4.48
C LEU A 143 7.32 7.60 3.57
N GLU A 144 7.15 7.42 2.26
CA GLU A 144 7.05 8.52 1.29
C GLU A 144 5.87 9.45 1.59
N SER A 145 4.73 8.86 1.95
CA SER A 145 3.54 9.59 2.36
C SER A 145 3.80 10.41 3.63
N PHE A 146 4.39 9.77 4.65
CA PHE A 146 4.71 10.43 5.91
C PHE A 146 5.66 11.61 5.70
N GLN A 147 6.71 11.44 4.89
CA GLN A 147 7.67 12.50 4.57
C GLN A 147 7.02 13.67 3.84
N SER A 148 6.13 13.40 2.89
CA SER A 148 5.42 14.46 2.15
C SER A 148 4.49 15.26 3.06
N PHE A 149 3.72 14.58 3.92
CA PHE A 149 2.90 15.25 4.92
C PHE A 149 3.72 15.99 5.99
N GLN A 150 4.86 15.44 6.40
CA GLN A 150 5.77 16.13 7.31
C GLN A 150 6.32 17.42 6.70
N GLN A 151 6.68 17.39 5.41
CA GLN A 151 7.12 18.57 4.69
C GLN A 151 6.01 19.62 4.58
N LEU A 152 4.77 19.21 4.32
CA LEU A 152 3.60 20.08 4.33
C LEU A 152 3.39 20.75 5.69
N VAL A 153 3.31 19.97 6.77
CA VAL A 153 3.00 20.49 8.10
C VAL A 153 4.14 21.37 8.64
N SER A 154 5.40 21.05 8.32
CA SER A 154 6.55 21.85 8.75
C SER A 154 6.69 23.17 7.99
N ARG A 155 6.43 23.19 6.68
CA ARG A 155 6.55 24.40 5.85
C ARG A 155 5.29 25.26 5.87
N PHE A 156 4.11 24.64 5.93
CA PHE A 156 2.81 25.30 5.82
C PHE A 156 1.87 24.87 6.95
N PRO A 157 2.20 25.20 8.22
CA PRO A 157 1.40 24.77 9.37
C PRO A 157 -0.03 25.32 9.36
N ASN A 158 -0.26 26.45 8.69
CA ASN A 158 -1.57 27.11 8.56
C ASN A 158 -2.32 26.73 7.28
N SER A 159 -1.81 25.78 6.48
CA SER A 159 -2.52 25.30 5.29
C SER A 159 -3.84 24.65 5.68
N GLN A 160 -4.86 24.80 4.83
CA GLN A 160 -6.15 24.10 4.98
C GLN A 160 -5.99 22.57 5.01
N TYR A 161 -4.91 22.03 4.43
CA TYR A 161 -4.62 20.60 4.37
C TYR A 161 -3.83 20.07 5.57
N ALA A 162 -3.23 20.96 6.37
CA ALA A 162 -2.37 20.57 7.49
C ALA A 162 -3.09 19.71 8.56
N PRO A 163 -4.34 20.00 8.96
CA PRO A 163 -5.05 19.18 9.95
C PRO A 163 -5.30 17.74 9.49
N ASP A 164 -5.61 17.53 8.21
CA ASP A 164 -5.80 16.19 7.65
C ASP A 164 -4.47 15.44 7.55
N ALA A 165 -3.42 16.12 7.06
CA ALA A 165 -2.07 15.58 6.99
C ALA A 165 -1.56 15.12 8.36
N GLN A 166 -1.78 15.89 9.43
CA GLN A 166 -1.40 15.50 10.79
C GLN A 166 -2.10 14.21 11.26
N LYS A 167 -3.40 14.06 10.97
CA LYS A 167 -4.14 12.83 11.31
C LYS A 167 -3.56 11.62 10.57
N ARG A 168 -3.27 11.77 9.28
CA ARG A 168 -2.64 10.73 8.46
C ARG A 168 -1.23 10.40 8.93
N MET A 169 -0.44 11.40 9.32
CA MET A 169 0.89 11.19 9.90
C MET A 169 0.83 10.33 11.16
N THR A 170 -0.13 10.59 12.07
CA THR A 170 -0.32 9.76 13.27
C THR A 170 -0.63 8.31 12.91
N TYR A 171 -1.54 8.10 11.95
CA TYR A 171 -1.85 6.76 11.45
C TYR A 171 -0.63 6.08 10.82
N LEU A 172 0.09 6.77 9.94
CA LEU A 172 1.28 6.25 9.26
C LEU A 172 2.39 5.93 10.26
N LYS A 173 2.61 6.77 11.28
CA LYS A 173 3.58 6.53 12.35
C LYS A 173 3.26 5.23 13.10
N ASN A 174 1.98 5.01 13.43
CA ASN A 174 1.53 3.77 14.06
C ASN A 174 1.74 2.57 13.13
N ARG A 175 1.37 2.68 11.85
CA ARG A 175 1.57 1.62 10.85
C ARG A 175 3.04 1.23 10.70
N LEU A 176 3.92 2.23 10.57
CA LEU A 176 5.37 2.03 10.44
C LEU A 176 5.96 1.37 11.69
N ALA A 177 5.52 1.78 12.88
CA ALA A 177 5.95 1.17 14.13
C ALA A 177 5.50 -0.29 14.26
N THR A 178 4.25 -0.58 13.87
CA THR A 178 3.72 -1.95 13.85
C THR A 178 4.50 -2.84 12.87
N TYR A 179 4.83 -2.33 11.68
CA TYR A 179 5.68 -3.04 10.71
C TYR A 179 7.02 -3.47 11.33
N GLU A 180 7.71 -2.55 12.00
CA GLU A 180 8.97 -2.87 12.70
C GLU A 180 8.77 -3.96 13.77
N MET A 181 7.63 -3.97 14.46
CA MET A 181 7.31 -5.02 15.42
C MET A 181 7.04 -6.37 14.77
N HIS A 182 6.44 -6.42 13.58
CA HIS A 182 6.33 -7.67 12.81
C HIS A 182 7.71 -8.24 12.47
N VAL A 183 8.64 -7.38 12.03
CA VAL A 183 10.02 -7.77 11.74
C VAL A 183 10.76 -8.20 13.01
N ALA A 184 10.57 -7.49 14.12
CA ALA A 184 11.16 -7.84 15.41
C ALA A 184 10.68 -9.23 15.89
N ARG A 185 9.37 -9.49 15.85
CA ARG A 185 8.79 -10.80 16.21
C ARG A 185 9.31 -11.92 15.32
N TYR A 186 9.53 -11.64 14.04
CA TYR A 186 10.15 -12.61 13.12
C TYR A 186 11.58 -12.96 13.52
N TYR A 187 12.39 -11.96 13.92
CA TYR A 187 13.74 -12.22 14.43
C TYR A 187 13.76 -12.94 15.78
N VAL A 188 12.85 -12.62 16.70
CA VAL A 188 12.67 -13.35 17.96
C VAL A 188 12.38 -14.83 17.71
N LYS A 189 11.44 -15.14 16.79
CA LYS A 189 11.12 -16.54 16.41
C LYS A 189 12.30 -17.32 15.85
N ARG A 190 13.33 -16.62 15.38
CA ARG A 190 14.55 -17.21 14.80
C ARG A 190 15.76 -17.08 15.71
N GLU A 191 15.55 -16.65 16.95
CA GLU A 191 16.61 -16.44 17.94
C GLU A 191 17.70 -15.45 17.44
N ALA A 192 17.33 -14.55 16.53
CA ALA A 192 18.21 -13.50 16.00
C ALA A 192 18.16 -12.27 16.91
N TRP A 193 18.65 -12.42 18.15
CA TRP A 193 18.45 -11.46 19.24
C TRP A 193 18.99 -10.06 18.96
N VAL A 194 20.19 -9.95 18.36
CA VAL A 194 20.76 -8.63 17.99
C VAL A 194 19.85 -7.89 17.00
N ALA A 195 19.31 -8.59 16.01
CA ALA A 195 18.41 -8.01 15.02
C ALA A 195 17.06 -7.62 15.66
N ALA A 196 16.52 -8.46 16.55
CA ALA A 196 15.30 -8.15 17.30
C ALA A 196 15.48 -6.90 18.19
N ALA A 197 16.56 -6.82 18.97
CA ALA A 197 16.87 -5.68 19.80
C ALA A 197 17.01 -4.38 18.98
N ASN A 198 17.69 -4.45 17.83
CA ASN A 198 17.84 -3.31 16.93
C ASN A 198 16.49 -2.79 16.40
N ARG A 199 15.54 -3.69 16.09
CA ARG A 199 14.19 -3.32 15.64
C ARG A 199 13.38 -2.67 16.76
N GLY A 200 13.41 -3.24 17.97
CA GLY A 200 12.78 -2.64 19.14
C GLY A 200 13.34 -1.25 19.45
N ARG A 201 14.68 -1.12 19.47
CA ARG A 201 15.35 0.16 19.67
C ARG A 201 14.94 1.20 18.63
N TYR A 202 14.87 0.82 17.35
CA TYR A 202 14.45 1.72 16.28
C TYR A 202 13.04 2.27 16.51
N VAL A 203 12.10 1.46 16.98
CA VAL A 203 10.74 1.91 17.34
C VAL A 203 10.75 2.90 18.49
N VAL A 204 11.53 2.63 19.54
CA VAL A 204 11.64 3.53 20.70
C VAL A 204 12.28 4.88 20.33
N GLU A 205 13.27 4.86 19.44
CA GLU A 205 13.98 6.07 19.01
C GLU A 205 13.17 6.91 18.00
N ASN A 206 12.49 6.27 17.04
CA ASN A 206 11.89 6.97 15.89
C ASN A 206 10.35 7.06 15.95
N TYR A 207 9.70 6.15 16.69
CA TYR A 207 8.24 6.02 16.72
C TYR A 207 7.67 6.13 18.14
N GLN A 208 8.17 7.10 18.91
CA GLN A 208 7.63 7.43 20.24
C GLN A 208 6.13 7.76 20.19
N GLN A 209 5.43 7.51 21.31
CA GLN A 209 3.98 7.73 21.46
C GLN A 209 3.10 6.83 20.58
N THR A 210 3.67 5.85 19.86
CA THR A 210 2.89 4.84 19.16
C THR A 210 2.48 3.71 20.09
N PRO A 211 1.35 3.01 19.83
CA PRO A 211 0.96 1.83 20.61
C PRO A 211 1.98 0.67 20.56
N ALA A 212 2.92 0.70 19.61
CA ALA A 212 3.94 -0.33 19.45
C ALA A 212 5.15 -0.17 20.39
N VAL A 213 5.31 0.98 21.06
CA VAL A 213 6.43 1.25 21.98
C VAL A 213 6.56 0.22 23.12
N PRO A 214 5.51 -0.14 23.88
CA PRO A 214 5.66 -1.12 24.95
C PRO A 214 6.04 -2.52 24.42
N ASP A 215 5.50 -2.90 23.26
CA ASP A 215 5.92 -4.11 22.55
C ASP A 215 7.41 -4.06 22.17
N ALA A 216 7.90 -2.93 21.66
CA ALA A 216 9.30 -2.72 21.32
C ALA A 216 10.24 -2.84 22.53
N LEU A 217 9.87 -2.21 23.66
CA LEU A 217 10.61 -2.32 24.92
C LEU A 217 10.64 -3.77 25.41
N SER A 218 9.52 -4.49 25.34
CA SER A 218 9.51 -5.91 25.73
C SER A 218 10.36 -6.80 24.82
N VAL A 219 10.45 -6.54 23.50
CA VAL A 219 11.42 -7.20 22.61
C VAL A 219 12.85 -6.91 23.07
N MET A 220 13.16 -5.66 23.42
CA MET A 220 14.50 -5.27 23.87
C MET A 220 14.88 -5.99 25.16
N VAL A 221 14.00 -6.00 26.17
CA VAL A 221 14.22 -6.73 27.43
C VAL A 221 14.52 -8.21 27.14
N LEU A 222 13.67 -8.85 26.33
CA LEU A 222 13.84 -10.25 25.99
C LEU A 222 15.18 -10.52 25.27
N ALA A 223 15.46 -9.75 24.23
CA ALA A 223 16.65 -9.93 23.42
C ALA A 223 17.94 -9.64 24.21
N TYR A 224 17.95 -8.61 25.06
CA TYR A 224 19.11 -8.30 25.90
C TYR A 224 19.38 -9.37 26.96
N ASN A 225 18.33 -9.97 27.54
CA ASN A 225 18.49 -11.11 28.45
C ASN A 225 19.12 -12.32 27.75
N GLU A 226 18.64 -12.66 26.55
CA GLU A 226 19.20 -13.77 25.74
C GLU A 226 20.65 -13.51 25.28
N LEU A 227 21.03 -12.23 25.15
CA LEU A 227 22.40 -11.81 24.84
C LEU A 227 23.31 -11.70 26.08
N GLY A 228 22.78 -11.88 27.30
CA GLY A 228 23.52 -11.68 28.55
C GLY A 228 23.82 -10.21 28.88
N MET A 229 23.12 -9.26 28.25
CA MET A 229 23.27 -7.81 28.47
C MET A 229 22.31 -7.34 29.56
N THR A 230 22.54 -7.78 30.80
CA THR A 230 21.61 -7.59 31.93
C THR A 230 21.31 -6.13 32.25
N ASP A 231 22.30 -5.25 32.13
CA ASP A 231 22.14 -3.81 32.44
C ASP A 231 21.16 -3.15 31.46
N LEU A 232 21.33 -3.41 30.15
CA LEU A 232 20.43 -2.90 29.11
C LEU A 232 19.02 -3.50 29.22
N ALA A 233 18.92 -4.77 29.62
CA ALA A 233 17.64 -5.41 29.88
C ALA A 233 16.92 -4.73 31.06
N ALA A 234 17.64 -4.48 32.16
CA ALA A 234 17.10 -3.81 33.35
C ALA A 234 16.66 -2.37 33.04
N ASP A 235 17.47 -1.61 32.30
CA ASP A 235 17.11 -0.24 31.87
C ASP A 235 15.86 -0.23 31.00
N SER A 236 15.79 -1.14 30.02
CA SER A 236 14.62 -1.26 29.13
C SER A 236 13.35 -1.64 29.90
N GLN A 237 13.49 -2.53 30.89
CA GLN A 237 12.40 -2.96 31.77
C GLN A 237 11.94 -1.80 32.68
N ALA A 238 12.87 -1.05 33.26
CA ALA A 238 12.54 0.11 34.09
C ALA A 238 11.76 1.17 33.31
N VAL A 239 12.14 1.43 32.06
CA VAL A 239 11.39 2.35 31.16
C VAL A 239 10.00 1.80 30.85
N LEU A 240 9.88 0.49 30.59
CA LEU A 240 8.59 -0.16 30.34
C LEU A 240 7.66 -0.04 31.56
N ASP A 241 8.15 -0.36 32.75
CA ASP A 241 7.36 -0.33 33.98
C ASP A 241 6.96 1.09 34.39
N ALA A 242 7.85 2.07 34.18
CA ALA A 242 7.59 3.46 34.51
C ALA A 242 6.50 4.10 33.62
N ASN A 243 6.48 3.75 32.32
CA ASN A 243 5.58 4.37 31.34
C ASN A 243 4.31 3.55 31.04
N PHE A 244 4.38 2.22 31.23
CA PHE A 244 3.31 1.28 30.89
C PHE A 244 3.11 0.24 32.02
N PRO A 245 2.73 0.68 33.24
CA PRO A 245 2.57 -0.22 34.37
C PRO A 245 1.52 -1.29 34.09
N GLY A 246 1.88 -2.56 34.32
CA GLY A 246 0.99 -3.71 34.09
C GLY A 246 0.88 -4.16 32.63
N TYR A 247 1.74 -3.65 31.73
CA TYR A 247 1.80 -4.13 30.36
C TYR A 247 2.18 -5.62 30.29
N GLN A 248 1.41 -6.41 29.54
CA GLN A 248 1.68 -7.82 29.30
C GLN A 248 2.15 -8.01 27.87
N SER A 249 3.40 -8.45 27.71
CA SER A 249 3.95 -8.71 26.38
C SER A 249 3.27 -9.92 25.74
N ASN A 250 2.94 -9.80 24.45
CA ASN A 250 2.39 -10.87 23.63
C ASN A 250 3.46 -11.60 22.79
N ILE A 251 4.74 -11.31 23.03
CA ILE A 251 5.85 -11.85 22.24
C ILE A 251 6.06 -13.32 22.61
N GLN A 252 5.78 -14.20 21.64
CA GLN A 252 5.97 -15.65 21.80
C GLN A 252 7.39 -16.04 21.43
N LEU A 253 8.08 -16.70 22.35
CA LEU A 253 9.36 -17.37 22.09
C LEU A 253 9.16 -18.57 21.17
N ALA A 254 10.20 -18.90 20.39
CA ALA A 254 10.23 -20.16 19.67
C ALA A 254 10.17 -21.32 20.67
N LYS A 255 9.16 -22.18 20.57
CA LYS A 255 9.09 -23.40 21.36
C LYS A 255 10.26 -24.28 20.92
N LYS A 256 11.22 -24.56 21.81
CA LYS A 256 12.29 -25.53 21.55
C LYS A 256 11.64 -26.90 21.36
N GLU A 257 11.49 -27.31 20.11
CA GLU A 257 11.07 -28.66 19.76
C GLU A 257 12.15 -29.65 20.24
N SER A 258 11.72 -30.71 20.92
CA SER A 258 12.63 -31.75 21.39
C SER A 258 13.32 -32.40 20.18
N LEU A 259 14.61 -32.74 20.27
CA LEU A 259 15.30 -33.49 19.20
C LEU A 259 14.56 -34.78 18.82
N LEU A 260 13.86 -35.39 19.79
CA LEU A 260 12.98 -36.53 19.54
C LEU A 260 11.76 -36.16 18.70
N SER A 261 11.15 -34.98 18.87
CA SER A 261 10.02 -34.53 18.03
C SER A 261 10.50 -34.23 16.60
N THR A 262 11.66 -33.59 16.44
CA THR A 262 12.22 -33.37 15.10
C THR A 262 12.61 -34.66 14.40
N ALA A 263 13.26 -35.59 15.11
CA ALA A 263 13.68 -36.88 14.55
C ALA A 263 12.50 -37.81 14.20
N THR A 264 11.36 -37.63 14.88
CA THR A 264 10.19 -38.49 14.68
C THR A 264 9.07 -37.78 13.92
N PHE A 265 9.36 -36.61 13.31
CA PHE A 265 8.35 -35.77 12.64
C PHE A 265 7.10 -35.56 13.51
N GLY A 266 7.29 -35.39 14.82
CA GLY A 266 6.22 -35.20 15.80
C GLY A 266 5.53 -36.48 16.30
N LEU A 267 5.94 -37.68 15.89
CA LEU A 267 5.30 -38.94 16.30
C LEU A 267 5.53 -39.36 17.76
N LEU A 268 6.70 -39.05 18.34
CA LEU A 268 7.12 -39.65 19.62
C LEU A 268 7.57 -38.63 20.68
N GLY A 269 7.27 -37.34 20.51
CA GLY A 269 7.76 -36.31 21.42
C GLY A 269 6.94 -35.03 21.52
N SER A 270 5.73 -34.97 20.95
CA SER A 270 4.86 -33.83 21.18
C SER A 270 4.21 -33.94 22.57
N ASN A 271 4.64 -33.10 23.51
CA ASN A 271 3.87 -32.85 24.75
C ASN A 271 2.60 -32.02 24.49
N ASP A 272 2.34 -31.66 23.22
CA ASP A 272 1.01 -31.28 22.80
C ASP A 272 0.25 -32.58 22.49
N SER A 273 -0.83 -32.83 23.22
CA SER A 273 -1.92 -33.69 22.72
C SER A 273 -2.10 -33.35 21.25
N PRO A 274 -2.20 -34.35 20.34
CA PRO A 274 -2.44 -34.05 18.93
C PRO A 274 -3.57 -33.03 18.90
N ARG A 275 -3.32 -31.83 18.36
CA ARG A 275 -4.44 -30.98 17.98
C ARG A 275 -5.30 -31.93 17.19
N PRO A 276 -6.56 -32.20 17.61
CA PRO A 276 -7.40 -33.03 16.80
C PRO A 276 -7.25 -32.43 15.43
N VAL A 277 -6.84 -33.25 14.46
CA VAL A 277 -7.16 -32.92 13.08
C VAL A 277 -8.61 -32.51 13.23
N GLN A 278 -8.92 -31.24 12.98
CA GLN A 278 -10.28 -30.91 12.64
C GLN A 278 -10.45 -31.69 11.34
N THR A 279 -10.75 -32.99 11.47
CA THR A 279 -11.78 -33.57 10.68
C THR A 279 -12.86 -32.53 10.87
N ALA A 280 -13.10 -31.75 9.81
CA ALA A 280 -14.41 -31.15 9.66
C ALA A 280 -15.33 -32.27 10.12
N LYS A 281 -15.96 -32.06 11.29
CA LYS A 281 -16.92 -32.99 11.84
C LYS A 281 -17.77 -33.31 10.61
N PRO A 282 -17.79 -34.56 10.10
CA PRO A 282 -18.72 -34.82 9.02
C PRO A 282 -20.04 -34.41 9.65
N ASP A 283 -20.64 -33.34 9.13
CA ASP A 283 -21.92 -32.85 9.60
C ASP A 283 -22.77 -34.10 9.66
N GLN A 284 -23.13 -34.52 10.88
CA GLN A 284 -24.11 -35.57 11.00
C GLN A 284 -25.32 -34.96 10.29
N PRO A 285 -25.77 -35.52 9.16
CA PRO A 285 -26.96 -34.98 8.55
C PRO A 285 -28.06 -35.22 9.58
N GLU A 286 -28.53 -34.16 10.22
CA GLU A 286 -29.82 -34.19 10.88
C GLU A 286 -30.80 -34.63 9.79
N THR A 287 -31.20 -35.89 9.83
CA THR A 287 -32.20 -36.45 8.94
C THR A 287 -33.54 -35.86 9.33
N LYS A 288 -33.78 -34.60 9.01
CA LYS A 288 -35.13 -34.08 8.80
C LYS A 288 -35.63 -34.76 7.53
N GLU A 289 -36.58 -35.69 7.69
CA GLU A 289 -37.19 -36.37 6.56
C GLU A 289 -37.75 -35.32 5.59
N ARG A 290 -37.11 -35.19 4.42
CA ARG A 290 -37.55 -34.27 3.38
C ARG A 290 -38.94 -34.72 2.91
N SER A 291 -39.92 -33.81 3.00
CA SER A 291 -41.28 -34.00 2.46
C SER A 291 -41.21 -34.50 1.01
N TRP A 292 -42.11 -35.40 0.61
CA TRP A 292 -42.13 -36.00 -0.73
C TRP A 292 -42.14 -34.95 -1.86
N PHE A 293 -42.76 -33.79 -1.59
CA PHE A 293 -42.79 -32.68 -2.52
C PHE A 293 -41.41 -32.03 -2.70
N SER A 294 -40.64 -31.86 -1.61
CA SER A 294 -39.25 -31.36 -1.64
C SER A 294 -38.32 -32.30 -2.43
N ARG A 295 -38.60 -33.61 -2.39
CA ARG A 295 -37.87 -34.60 -3.20
C ARG A 295 -38.16 -34.49 -4.70
N LEU A 296 -39.39 -34.15 -5.08
CA LEU A 296 -39.75 -34.00 -6.50
C LEU A 296 -39.29 -32.66 -7.10
N THR A 297 -39.21 -31.61 -6.28
CA THR A 297 -38.88 -30.26 -6.75
C THR A 297 -37.45 -29.82 -6.47
N PHE A 298 -36.60 -30.74 -5.98
CA PHE A 298 -35.20 -30.48 -5.60
C PHE A 298 -35.02 -29.22 -4.75
N GLY A 299 -35.99 -28.90 -3.89
CA GLY A 299 -35.90 -27.78 -2.93
C GLY A 299 -35.93 -26.37 -3.55
N ILE A 300 -36.37 -26.21 -4.81
CA ILE A 300 -36.41 -24.89 -5.47
C ILE A 300 -37.44 -23.92 -4.87
N PHE A 301 -38.46 -24.43 -4.15
CA PHE A 301 -39.62 -23.63 -3.73
C PHE A 301 -39.79 -23.44 -2.22
N ASP A 302 -38.81 -23.84 -1.39
CA ASP A 302 -38.99 -23.89 0.08
C ASP A 302 -38.51 -22.63 0.84
N ASN A 303 -38.46 -21.47 0.18
CA ASN A 303 -38.15 -20.18 0.82
C ASN A 303 -39.34 -19.22 0.73
N GLU A 304 -40.39 -19.46 1.52
CA GLU A 304 -41.41 -18.46 1.90
C GLU A 304 -42.45 -19.06 2.86
N ALA A 305 -42.05 -19.46 4.08
CA ALA A 305 -42.97 -19.63 5.21
C ALA A 305 -42.20 -19.86 6.51
N GLU A 306 -41.84 -18.77 7.20
CA GLU A 306 -41.95 -18.67 8.68
C GLU A 306 -41.58 -17.24 9.10
N SER A 307 -42.42 -16.27 8.70
CA SER A 307 -42.71 -15.11 9.55
C SER A 307 -43.94 -15.47 10.39
N ASP A 308 -43.72 -15.92 11.61
CA ASP A 308 -44.59 -15.71 12.79
C ASP A 308 -44.22 -16.71 13.90
N LYS A 309 -43.33 -16.26 14.80
CA LYS A 309 -43.47 -16.29 16.28
C LYS A 309 -42.20 -15.84 16.96
#